data_AF-C6TAV8-F1
#
_entry.id   AF-C6TAV8-F1
#
_cell.length_a   1.000
_cell.length_b   1.000
_cell.length_c   1.000
_cell.angle_alpha   90.00
_cell.angle_beta   90.00
_cell.angle_gamma   90.00
#
_symmetry.space_group_name_H-M   'P 1'
#
loop_
_entity.id
_entity.type
_entity.pdbx_description
1 polymer ?
#
loop_
_entity_poly.entity_id
_entity_poly.type
_entity_poly.pdbx_seq_one_letter_code
_entity_poly.pdbx_strand_id
1 'polypeptide(L)'
;MSNDKDTFNVADLTSALNEDNRADLVNALKSKIQSLAGQHSDILESLSPNVRKRVEVLREIQGQHDELEAKFFEERAALEAKYQKLYQPLYTKRYEIVNGTTEVEEGAVKETAPDNEEDQEKGVPAFWLTAMKNNEVLAEEISERDEGALKYLKDIKWSRIENPKGFKLDFFFDTNPYFTNSVLTKHII
;
A
#
# COMPACT_ATOMS: atom_id res chain seq x y z
N MET A 1 -18.80 37.22 23.57
CA MET A 1 -17.57 36.72 24.22
C MET A 1 -17.05 35.61 23.33
N SER A 2 -15.81 35.76 22.85
CA SER A 2 -15.25 35.08 21.68
C SER A 2 -15.25 33.56 21.81
N ASN A 3 -15.81 32.89 20.80
CA ASN A 3 -15.52 31.52 20.44
C ASN A 3 -14.24 31.55 19.59
N ASP A 4 -13.09 31.21 20.16
CA ASP A 4 -11.95 30.81 19.35
C ASP A 4 -12.10 29.32 19.02
N LYS A 5 -12.40 29.08 17.74
CA LYS A 5 -12.33 27.76 17.13
C LYS A 5 -10.86 27.41 16.98
N ASP A 6 -10.33 26.60 17.91
CA ASP A 6 -9.10 25.84 17.69
C ASP A 6 -9.35 24.81 16.58
N THR A 7 -9.28 25.31 15.35
CA THR A 7 -9.40 24.53 14.14
C THR A 7 -8.04 23.90 13.90
N PHE A 8 -7.96 22.58 13.95
CA PHE A 8 -6.74 21.82 13.73
C PHE A 8 -6.08 22.21 12.40
N ASN A 9 -4.97 22.94 12.47
CA ASN A 9 -4.21 23.35 11.29
C ASN A 9 -3.16 22.29 10.96
N VAL A 10 -3.37 21.58 9.86
CA VAL A 10 -2.45 20.54 9.34
C VAL A 10 -1.08 21.14 8.98
N ALA A 11 -1.00 22.46 8.74
CA ALA A 11 0.24 23.15 8.40
C ALA A 11 1.31 23.12 9.51
N ASP A 12 0.89 23.03 10.78
CA ASP A 12 1.84 22.95 11.91
C ASP A 12 2.52 21.58 11.95
N LEU A 13 1.82 20.51 11.56
CA LEU A 13 2.43 19.17 11.43
C LEU A 13 3.35 19.06 10.22
N THR A 14 3.02 19.71 9.09
CA THR A 14 3.83 19.62 7.86
C THR A 14 5.14 20.38 7.97
N SER A 15 5.18 21.49 8.72
CA SER A 15 6.43 22.22 9.01
C SER A 15 7.43 21.41 9.85
N ALA A 16 6.94 20.43 10.62
CA ALA A 16 7.71 19.61 11.55
C ALA A 16 8.25 18.30 10.93
N LEU A 17 8.00 18.05 9.64
CA LEU A 17 8.46 16.86 8.91
C LEU A 17 9.88 17.00 8.32
N ASN A 18 10.57 18.12 8.51
CA ASN A 18 11.98 18.26 8.16
C ASN A 18 12.84 17.49 9.18
N GLU A 19 13.83 16.72 8.71
CA GLU A 19 14.60 15.75 9.50
C GLU A 19 15.26 16.32 10.78
N ASP A 20 15.51 17.63 10.82
CA ASP A 20 16.10 18.35 11.98
C ASP A 20 15.13 18.55 13.16
N ASN A 21 13.81 18.41 12.98
CA ASN A 21 12.81 18.79 13.98
C ASN A 21 12.08 17.59 14.63
N ARG A 22 12.59 16.36 14.49
CA ARG A 22 11.95 15.16 15.06
C ARG A 22 11.76 15.25 16.58
N ALA A 23 12.69 15.88 17.29
CA ALA A 23 12.60 16.09 18.73
C ALA A 23 11.47 17.07 19.09
N ASP A 24 11.31 18.14 18.32
CA ASP A 24 10.27 19.14 18.53
C ASP A 24 8.88 18.62 18.17
N LEU A 25 8.77 17.78 17.12
CA LEU A 25 7.54 17.08 16.78
C LEU A 25 7.12 16.11 17.91
N VAL A 26 8.07 15.34 18.45
CA VAL A 26 7.80 14.42 19.57
C VAL A 26 7.39 15.19 20.83
N ASN A 27 8.03 16.33 21.10
CA ASN A 27 7.68 17.19 22.24
C ASN A 27 6.30 17.83 22.08
N ALA A 28 5.95 18.32 20.87
CA ALA A 28 4.63 18.85 20.55
C ALA A 28 3.55 17.77 20.68
N LEU A 29 3.80 16.55 20.17
CA LEU A 29 2.90 15.40 20.37
C LEU A 29 2.74 15.08 21.86
N LYS A 30 3.83 15.04 22.62
CA LYS A 30 3.81 14.74 24.05
C LYS A 30 2.99 15.76 24.84
N SER A 31 3.21 17.05 24.59
CA SER A 31 2.43 18.12 25.22
C SER A 31 0.95 18.03 24.88
N LYS A 32 0.62 17.69 23.63
CA LYS A 32 -0.77 17.56 23.18
C LYS A 32 -1.45 16.33 23.77
N ILE A 33 -0.76 15.19 23.82
CA ILE A 33 -1.25 13.98 24.49
C ILE A 33 -1.51 14.24 25.98
N GLN A 34 -0.61 14.96 26.66
CA GLN A 34 -0.80 15.35 28.06
C GLN A 34 -2.02 16.26 28.25
N SER A 35 -2.22 17.23 27.36
CA SER A 35 -3.40 18.11 27.37
C SER A 35 -4.70 17.32 27.14
N LEU A 36 -4.73 16.45 26.13
CA LEU A 36 -5.90 15.62 25.81
C LEU A 36 -6.20 14.63 26.95
N ALA A 37 -5.18 13.98 27.51
CA ALA A 37 -5.34 13.06 28.63
C ALA A 37 -5.89 13.78 29.88
N GLY A 38 -5.43 15.01 30.16
CA GLY A 38 -5.98 15.86 31.22
C GLY A 38 -7.45 16.21 30.98
N GLN A 39 -7.80 16.68 29.77
CA GLN A 39 -9.18 17.04 29.40
C GLN A 39 -10.15 15.86 29.54
N HIS A 40 -9.74 14.63 29.18
CA HIS A 40 -10.57 13.45 29.34
C HIS A 40 -10.77 13.03 30.81
N SER A 41 -9.76 13.24 31.67
CA SER A 41 -9.87 12.99 33.12
C SER A 41 -10.85 13.98 33.76
N ASP A 42 -10.72 15.27 33.43
CA ASP A 42 -11.56 16.35 33.96
C ASP A 42 -13.05 16.13 33.62
N ILE A 43 -13.33 15.64 32.41
CA ILE A 43 -14.70 15.30 32.00
C ILE A 43 -15.25 14.16 32.85
N LEU A 44 -14.54 13.04 33.01
CA LEU A 44 -15.00 11.90 33.79
C LEU A 44 -15.17 12.22 35.29
N GLU A 45 -14.32 13.10 35.80
CA GLU A 45 -14.37 13.59 37.18
C GLU A 45 -15.57 14.51 37.43
N SER A 46 -15.97 15.30 36.43
CA SER A 46 -17.15 16.17 36.47
C SER A 46 -18.50 15.44 36.36
N LEU A 47 -18.52 14.16 35.97
CA LEU A 47 -19.75 13.38 35.81
C LEU A 47 -20.32 12.95 37.17
N SER A 48 -21.66 12.95 37.28
CA SER A 48 -22.34 12.39 38.45
C SER A 48 -22.04 10.88 38.61
N PRO A 49 -22.12 10.32 39.84
CA PRO A 49 -21.81 8.92 40.09
C PRO A 49 -22.61 7.93 39.24
N ASN A 50 -23.89 8.24 38.97
CA ASN A 50 -24.74 7.39 38.13
C ASN A 50 -24.33 7.41 36.66
N VAL A 51 -23.86 8.55 36.15
CA VAL A 51 -23.39 8.67 34.76
C VAL A 51 -22.02 8.00 34.62
N ARG A 52 -21.12 8.13 35.61
CA ARG A 52 -19.82 7.43 35.61
C ARG A 52 -19.99 5.91 35.53
N LYS A 53 -20.89 5.34 36.32
CA LYS A 53 -21.24 3.91 36.25
C LYS A 53 -21.73 3.48 34.86
N ARG A 54 -22.52 4.31 34.17
CA ARG A 54 -22.94 4.03 32.79
C ARG A 54 -21.76 4.04 31.83
N VAL A 55 -20.82 4.98 31.98
CA VAL A 55 -19.60 5.04 31.15
C VAL A 55 -18.71 3.83 31.39
N GLU A 56 -18.61 3.33 32.62
CA GLU A 56 -17.88 2.10 32.93
C GLU A 56 -18.47 0.89 32.19
N VAL A 57 -19.80 0.74 32.18
CA VAL A 57 -20.50 -0.29 31.39
C VAL A 57 -20.24 -0.11 29.88
N LEU A 58 -20.25 1.11 29.36
CA LEU A 58 -19.94 1.37 27.94
C LEU A 58 -18.49 1.01 27.59
N ARG A 59 -17.54 1.21 28.50
CA ARG A 59 -16.14 0.78 28.31
C ARG A 59 -16.02 -0.73 28.28
N GLU A 60 -16.78 -1.44 29.10
CA GLU A 60 -16.84 -2.91 29.05
C GLU A 60 -17.38 -3.40 27.70
N ILE A 61 -18.46 -2.79 27.20
CA ILE A 61 -19.00 -3.09 25.87
C ILE A 61 -17.97 -2.80 24.77
N GLN A 62 -17.23 -1.70 24.87
CA GLN A 62 -16.15 -1.39 23.93
C GLN A 62 -15.06 -2.47 23.98
N GLY A 63 -14.66 -2.93 25.16
CA GLY A 63 -13.72 -4.04 25.30
C GLY A 63 -14.20 -5.33 24.62
N GLN A 64 -15.48 -5.68 24.78
CA GLN A 64 -16.08 -6.83 24.09
C GLN A 64 -16.07 -6.65 22.56
N HIS A 65 -16.33 -5.43 22.08
CA HIS A 65 -16.24 -5.11 20.66
C HIS A 65 -14.80 -5.28 20.14
N ASP A 66 -13.81 -4.75 20.86
CA ASP A 66 -12.40 -4.82 20.48
C ASP A 66 -11.90 -6.28 20.44
N GLU A 67 -12.37 -7.14 21.35
CA GLU A 67 -12.09 -8.58 21.31
C GLU A 67 -12.68 -9.27 20.06
N LEU A 68 -13.88 -8.88 19.64
CA LEU A 68 -14.49 -9.39 18.40
C LEU A 68 -13.75 -8.88 17.17
N GLU A 69 -13.36 -7.62 17.16
CA GLU A 69 -12.61 -7.01 16.08
C GLU A 69 -11.23 -7.66 15.92
N ALA A 70 -10.55 -8.00 17.03
CA ALA A 70 -9.29 -8.72 17.00
C ALA A 70 -9.43 -10.09 16.30
N LYS A 71 -10.49 -10.84 16.62
CA LYS A 71 -10.80 -12.13 15.96
C LYS A 71 -11.11 -11.94 14.47
N PHE A 72 -11.90 -10.91 14.13
CA PHE A 72 -12.19 -10.59 12.73
C PHE A 72 -10.90 -10.31 11.94
N PHE A 73 -9.97 -9.54 12.49
CA PHE A 73 -8.70 -9.26 11.82
C PHE A 73 -7.81 -10.50 11.67
N GLU A 74 -7.82 -11.40 12.64
CA GLU A 74 -7.10 -12.68 12.55
C GLU A 74 -7.68 -13.57 11.45
N GLU A 75 -9.01 -13.75 11.42
CA GLU A 75 -9.70 -14.52 10.39
C GLU A 75 -9.50 -13.92 8.99
N ARG A 76 -9.60 -12.59 8.88
CA ARG A 76 -9.34 -11.88 7.62
C ARG A 76 -7.92 -12.09 7.15
N ALA A 77 -6.92 -12.02 8.04
CA ALA A 77 -5.52 -12.24 7.67
C ALA A 77 -5.28 -13.68 7.19
N ALA A 78 -5.88 -14.67 7.85
CA ALA A 78 -5.81 -16.07 7.42
C ALA A 78 -6.48 -16.27 6.04
N LEU A 79 -7.62 -15.62 5.82
CA LEU A 79 -8.35 -15.68 4.55
C LEU A 79 -7.54 -15.04 3.40
N GLU A 80 -6.99 -13.85 3.62
CA GLU A 80 -6.12 -13.17 2.65
C GLU A 80 -4.90 -14.02 2.31
N ALA A 81 -4.23 -14.60 3.32
CA ALA A 81 -3.07 -15.48 3.11
C ALA A 81 -3.44 -16.74 2.30
N LYS A 82 -4.63 -17.31 2.51
CA LYS A 82 -5.14 -18.43 1.72
C LYS A 82 -5.30 -18.03 0.25
N TYR A 83 -6.01 -16.93 -0.03
CA TYR A 83 -6.26 -16.50 -1.41
C TYR A 83 -5.00 -15.99 -2.11
N GLN A 84 -4.06 -15.39 -1.38
CA GLN A 84 -2.76 -15.01 -1.94
C GLN A 84 -2.03 -16.22 -2.51
N LYS A 85 -2.05 -17.37 -1.83
CA LYS A 85 -1.48 -18.63 -2.35
C LYS A 85 -2.23 -19.14 -3.58
N LEU A 86 -3.55 -19.01 -3.61
CA LEU A 86 -4.36 -19.40 -4.77
C LEU A 86 -4.14 -18.50 -5.99
N TYR A 87 -3.76 -17.24 -5.79
CA TYR A 87 -3.41 -16.33 -6.88
C TYR A 87 -1.99 -16.53 -7.42
N GLN A 88 -1.06 -17.11 -6.65
CA GLN A 88 0.33 -17.30 -7.09
C GLN A 88 0.44 -18.03 -8.44
N PRO A 89 -0.25 -19.16 -8.70
CA PRO A 89 -0.18 -19.82 -10.00
C PRO A 89 -0.68 -18.95 -11.15
N LEU A 90 -1.69 -18.10 -10.90
CA LEU A 90 -2.21 -17.18 -11.93
C LEU A 90 -1.19 -16.08 -12.25
N TYR A 91 -0.49 -15.56 -11.25
CA TYR A 91 0.56 -14.57 -11.46
C TYR A 91 1.79 -15.16 -12.14
N THR A 92 2.18 -16.39 -11.80
CA THR A 92 3.22 -17.13 -12.52
C THR A 92 2.83 -17.33 -13.98
N LYS A 93 1.61 -17.80 -14.26
CA LYS A 93 1.13 -17.97 -15.64
C LYS A 93 1.11 -16.65 -16.41
N ARG A 94 0.66 -15.54 -15.78
CA ARG A 94 0.71 -14.21 -16.39
C ARG A 94 2.15 -13.81 -16.70
N TYR A 95 3.08 -14.00 -15.77
CA TYR A 95 4.49 -13.71 -15.98
C TYR A 95 5.03 -14.49 -17.20
N GLU A 96 4.74 -15.79 -17.28
CA GLU A 96 5.21 -16.63 -18.39
C GLU A 96 4.69 -16.15 -19.75
N ILE A 97 3.41 -15.79 -19.83
CA ILE A 97 2.79 -15.26 -21.06
C ILE A 97 3.38 -13.90 -21.42
N VAL A 98 3.45 -12.97 -20.46
CA VAL A 98 3.97 -11.62 -20.68
C VAL A 98 5.43 -11.65 -21.16
N ASN A 99 6.23 -12.60 -20.67
CA ASN A 99 7.64 -12.72 -21.03
C ASN A 99 7.90 -13.76 -22.14
N GLY A 100 6.84 -14.37 -22.71
CA GLY A 100 6.95 -15.33 -23.80
C GLY A 100 7.72 -16.61 -23.47
N THR A 101 7.73 -17.03 -22.20
CA THR A 101 8.42 -18.27 -21.78
C THR A 101 7.58 -19.52 -22.03
N THR A 102 6.27 -19.36 -22.21
CA THR A 102 5.32 -20.43 -22.52
C THR A 102 4.55 -20.03 -23.77
N GLU A 103 4.57 -20.87 -24.80
CA GLU A 103 3.70 -20.72 -25.97
C GLU A 103 2.26 -21.00 -25.52
N VAL A 104 1.38 -20.03 -25.71
CA VAL A 104 -0.05 -20.20 -25.39
C VAL A 104 -0.63 -21.10 -26.47
N GLU A 105 -1.00 -22.34 -26.11
CA GLU A 105 -1.67 -23.26 -27.05
C GLU A 105 -2.89 -22.56 -27.68
N GLU A 106 -2.87 -22.51 -29.01
CA GLU A 106 -3.78 -21.74 -29.86
C GLU A 106 -5.25 -21.99 -29.50
N GLY A 107 -5.93 -20.93 -29.08
CA GLY A 107 -7.36 -20.93 -28.79
C GLY A 107 -8.04 -19.60 -29.05
N ALA A 108 -7.66 -18.86 -30.09
CA ALA A 108 -8.50 -17.97 -30.90
C ALA A 108 -7.64 -17.06 -31.80
N VAL A 109 -8.06 -16.96 -33.08
CA VAL A 109 -7.56 -16.09 -34.16
C VAL A 109 -6.32 -16.61 -34.90
N LYS A 110 -6.58 -17.45 -35.90
CA LYS A 110 -5.69 -17.64 -37.05
C LYS A 110 -5.88 -16.48 -38.01
N GLU A 111 -4.92 -15.57 -38.08
CA GLU A 111 -4.69 -14.77 -39.28
C GLU A 111 -3.35 -15.18 -39.90
N THR A 112 -3.39 -15.46 -41.18
CA THR A 112 -2.32 -16.07 -41.97
C THR A 112 -1.38 -15.04 -42.60
N ALA A 113 -0.10 -15.41 -42.65
CA ALA A 113 0.97 -15.04 -43.62
C ALA A 113 1.95 -13.90 -43.24
N PRO A 114 3.13 -13.82 -43.90
CA PRO A 114 4.15 -14.85 -44.16
C PRO A 114 5.52 -14.48 -43.54
N ASP A 115 6.48 -15.42 -43.60
CA ASP A 115 7.86 -15.34 -43.09
C ASP A 115 8.57 -13.97 -43.25
N ASN A 116 9.06 -13.45 -42.12
CA ASN A 116 10.28 -12.66 -42.01
C ASN A 116 10.97 -13.03 -40.68
N GLU A 117 12.05 -13.80 -40.77
CA GLU A 117 12.81 -14.38 -39.66
C GLU A 117 13.76 -13.38 -38.96
N GLU A 118 13.30 -12.19 -38.51
CA GLU A 118 14.17 -11.30 -37.70
C GLU A 118 13.55 -10.63 -36.45
N ASP A 119 12.26 -10.74 -36.17
CA ASP A 119 11.70 -10.27 -34.88
C ASP A 119 10.52 -11.17 -34.45
N GLN A 120 10.82 -12.36 -33.93
CA GLN A 120 9.80 -13.06 -33.14
C GLN A 120 9.62 -12.28 -31.83
N GLU A 121 8.58 -11.44 -31.77
CA GLU A 121 8.16 -10.77 -30.54
C GLU A 121 7.88 -11.82 -29.47
N LYS A 122 8.84 -12.00 -28.55
CA LYS A 122 8.68 -12.90 -27.41
C LYS A 122 7.79 -12.24 -26.36
N GLY A 123 6.62 -12.82 -26.14
CA GLY A 123 5.71 -12.38 -25.09
C GLY A 123 4.86 -11.17 -25.49
N VAL A 124 4.56 -10.30 -24.53
CA VAL A 124 3.75 -9.08 -24.73
C VAL A 124 4.62 -7.85 -24.49
N PRO A 125 5.10 -7.17 -25.56
CA PRO A 125 6.00 -6.03 -25.43
C PRO A 125 5.42 -4.90 -24.56
N ALA A 126 6.28 -4.32 -23.72
CA ALA A 126 5.95 -3.17 -22.86
C ALA A 126 4.65 -3.33 -22.02
N PHE A 127 4.25 -4.57 -21.70
CA PHE A 127 3.00 -4.88 -21.01
C PHE A 127 2.77 -4.02 -19.77
N TRP A 128 3.76 -3.96 -18.88
CA TRP A 128 3.63 -3.24 -17.61
C TRP A 128 3.62 -1.73 -17.77
N LEU A 129 4.42 -1.17 -18.66
CA LEU A 129 4.39 0.26 -18.98
C LEU A 129 2.99 0.64 -19.50
N THR A 130 2.46 -0.13 -20.46
CA THR A 130 1.12 0.09 -21.02
C THR A 130 0.05 -0.04 -19.93
N ALA A 131 0.13 -1.07 -19.07
CA ALA A 131 -0.80 -1.27 -17.97
C ALA A 131 -0.79 -0.11 -16.96
N MET A 132 0.40 0.41 -16.61
CA MET A 132 0.53 1.53 -15.68
C MET A 132 0.07 2.86 -16.31
N LYS A 133 0.34 3.10 -17.60
CA LYS A 133 -0.16 4.29 -18.31
C LYS A 133 -1.68 4.29 -18.51
N ASN A 134 -2.33 3.13 -18.45
CA ASN A 134 -3.79 3.02 -18.45
C ASN A 134 -4.42 3.28 -17.07
N ASN A 135 -3.61 3.46 -16.02
CA ASN A 135 -4.08 3.86 -14.70
C ASN A 135 -3.89 5.38 -14.53
N GLU A 136 -4.96 6.11 -14.20
CA GLU A 136 -4.94 7.59 -14.12
C GLU A 136 -3.87 8.12 -13.17
N VAL A 137 -3.79 7.57 -11.95
CA VAL A 137 -2.84 8.03 -10.92
C VAL A 137 -1.39 7.75 -11.32
N LEU A 138 -1.12 6.56 -11.86
CA LEU A 138 0.25 6.21 -12.25
C LEU A 138 0.70 6.93 -13.53
N ALA A 139 -0.23 7.21 -14.45
CA ALA A 139 0.10 7.90 -15.70
C ALA A 139 0.63 9.32 -15.47
N GLU A 140 0.09 10.03 -14.48
CA GLU A 140 0.55 11.38 -14.10
C GLU A 140 1.97 11.38 -13.52
N GLU A 141 2.38 10.28 -12.89
CA GLU A 141 3.70 10.12 -12.25
C GLU A 141 4.77 9.60 -13.23
N ILE A 142 4.39 9.04 -14.39
CA ILE A 142 5.33 8.49 -15.37
C ILE A 142 5.70 9.57 -16.39
N SER A 143 6.94 10.05 -16.33
CA SER A 143 7.47 10.98 -17.33
C SER A 143 8.03 10.26 -18.56
N GLU A 144 8.22 10.99 -19.67
CA GLU A 144 8.82 10.44 -20.90
C GLU A 144 10.20 9.78 -20.67
N ARG A 145 10.95 10.26 -19.66
CA ARG A 145 12.26 9.69 -19.30
C ARG A 145 12.13 8.33 -18.62
N ASP A 146 11.04 8.10 -17.89
CA ASP A 146 10.81 6.87 -17.14
C ASP A 146 10.34 5.75 -18.07
N GLU A 147 9.60 6.09 -19.15
CA GLU A 147 9.11 5.12 -20.14
C GLU A 147 10.23 4.25 -20.70
N GLY A 148 11.41 4.85 -20.93
CA GLY A 148 12.58 4.15 -21.43
C GLY A 148 13.02 2.99 -20.53
N ALA A 149 13.04 3.20 -19.22
CA ALA A 149 13.38 2.16 -18.25
C ALA A 149 12.24 1.18 -18.01
N LEU A 150 11.00 1.66 -17.97
CA LEU A 150 9.80 0.86 -17.73
C LEU A 150 9.49 -0.15 -18.85
N LYS A 151 10.02 0.05 -20.06
CA LYS A 151 9.98 -0.97 -21.13
C LYS A 151 10.69 -2.27 -20.75
N TYR A 152 11.64 -2.23 -19.82
CA TYR A 152 12.39 -3.39 -19.35
C TYR A 152 11.73 -4.06 -18.12
N LEU A 153 10.58 -3.57 -17.65
CA LEU A 153 9.87 -4.12 -16.51
C LEU A 153 9.16 -5.43 -16.91
N LYS A 154 9.55 -6.53 -16.27
CA LYS A 154 9.07 -7.89 -16.53
C LYS A 154 7.91 -8.31 -15.66
N ASP A 155 7.93 -7.89 -14.40
CA ASP A 155 6.95 -8.26 -13.41
C ASP A 155 6.88 -7.26 -12.27
N ILE A 156 5.71 -7.21 -11.63
CA ILE A 156 5.49 -6.51 -10.38
C ILE A 156 4.85 -7.50 -9.42
N LYS A 157 5.53 -7.78 -8.31
CA LYS A 157 5.03 -8.66 -7.24
C LYS A 157 4.83 -7.86 -5.97
N TRP A 158 3.84 -8.27 -5.19
CA TRP A 158 3.65 -7.72 -3.85
C TRP A 158 3.65 -8.85 -2.82
N SER A 159 4.08 -8.53 -1.60
CA SER A 159 3.97 -9.44 -0.46
C SER A 159 3.77 -8.68 0.83
N ARG A 160 3.15 -9.33 1.80
CA ARG A 160 2.88 -8.77 3.13
C ARG A 160 4.14 -8.85 3.99
N ILE A 161 4.37 -7.80 4.77
CA ILE A 161 5.39 -7.74 5.82
C ILE A 161 4.63 -7.89 7.14
N GLU A 162 5.02 -8.85 7.96
CA GLU A 162 4.31 -9.13 9.22
C GLU A 162 4.77 -8.20 10.34
N ASN A 163 6.07 -7.88 10.41
CA ASN A 163 6.64 -7.07 11.49
C ASN A 163 7.77 -6.15 10.97
N PRO A 164 7.56 -4.83 10.92
CA PRO A 164 6.30 -4.12 11.16
C PRO A 164 5.24 -4.48 10.11
N LYS A 165 3.94 -4.38 10.47
CA LYS A 165 2.85 -4.68 9.54
C LYS A 165 2.93 -3.74 8.34
N GLY A 166 3.00 -4.29 7.14
CA GLY A 166 3.12 -3.52 5.92
C GLY A 166 3.02 -4.40 4.68
N PHE A 167 3.40 -3.86 3.54
CA PHE A 167 3.59 -4.62 2.32
C PHE A 167 4.78 -4.09 1.54
N LYS A 168 5.40 -4.96 0.74
CA LYS A 168 6.43 -4.59 -0.21
C LYS A 168 5.98 -4.81 -1.64
N LEU A 169 6.45 -3.96 -2.53
CA LEU A 169 6.35 -4.09 -3.97
C LEU A 169 7.75 -4.35 -4.55
N ASP A 170 7.90 -5.43 -5.30
CA ASP A 170 9.13 -5.81 -6.00
C ASP A 170 8.89 -5.65 -7.52
N PHE A 171 9.68 -4.79 -8.16
CA PHE A 171 9.66 -4.49 -9.59
C PHE A 171 10.86 -5.17 -10.25
N PHE A 172 10.61 -6.14 -11.13
CA PHE A 172 11.65 -6.98 -11.74
C PHE A 172 11.99 -6.47 -13.13
N PHE A 173 13.25 -6.11 -13.37
CA PHE A 173 13.71 -5.56 -14.63
C PHE A 173 14.69 -6.50 -15.35
N ASP A 174 14.63 -6.52 -16.67
CA ASP A 174 15.75 -7.01 -17.49
C ASP A 174 16.94 -6.04 -17.43
N THR A 175 18.11 -6.54 -17.83
CA THR A 175 19.31 -5.71 -17.99
C THR A 175 19.01 -4.55 -18.95
N ASN A 176 19.29 -3.32 -18.51
CA ASN A 176 18.90 -2.12 -19.22
C ASN A 176 19.99 -1.02 -19.05
N PRO A 177 19.98 0.04 -19.89
CA PRO A 177 21.03 1.06 -19.87
C PRO A 177 20.85 2.12 -18.77
N TYR A 178 19.77 2.07 -17.98
CA TYR A 178 19.43 3.11 -16.99
C TYR A 178 19.97 2.78 -15.60
N PHE A 179 19.95 1.52 -15.20
CA PHE A 179 20.45 1.05 -13.90
C PHE A 179 20.86 -0.43 -13.95
N THR A 180 21.66 -0.85 -12.97
CA THR A 180 22.19 -2.22 -12.86
C THR A 180 21.30 -3.15 -12.02
N ASN A 181 20.34 -2.61 -11.27
CA ASN A 181 19.45 -3.38 -10.41
C ASN A 181 18.52 -4.28 -11.24
N SER A 182 18.47 -5.57 -10.92
CA SER A 182 17.47 -6.48 -11.47
C SER A 182 16.12 -6.40 -10.74
N VAL A 183 16.12 -5.89 -9.50
CA VAL A 183 14.91 -5.69 -8.70
C VAL A 183 14.98 -4.33 -8.00
N LEU A 184 13.91 -3.54 -8.11
CA LEU A 184 13.66 -2.38 -7.27
C LEU A 184 12.55 -2.71 -6.27
N THR A 185 12.76 -2.40 -4.99
CA THR A 185 11.81 -2.74 -3.92
C THR A 185 11.34 -1.49 -3.19
N LYS A 186 10.01 -1.34 -3.02
CA LYS A 186 9.41 -0.32 -2.17
C LYS A 186 8.73 -0.97 -0.97
N HIS A 187 9.13 -0.58 0.24
CA HIS A 187 8.47 -0.98 1.50
C HIS A 187 7.44 0.08 1.89
N ILE A 188 6.25 -0.37 2.28
CA ILE A 188 5.16 0.45 2.79
C ILE A 188 4.80 -0.14 4.16
N ILE A 189 5.14 0.61 5.21
CA ILE A 189 5.03 0.22 6.62
C ILE A 189 4.00 1.11 7.29
#